data_AF-A0A1D8AWM0-F1
#
_entry.id   AF-A0A1D8AWM0-F1
#
_cell.length_a   1.000
_cell.length_b   1.000
_cell.length_c   1.000
_cell.angle_alpha   90.00
_cell.angle_beta   90.00
_cell.angle_gamma   90.00
#
_symmetry.space_group_name_H-M   'P 1'
#
loop_
_entity.id
_entity.type
_entity.pdbx_description
1 polymer ?
#
loop_
_entity_poly.entity_id
_entity_poly.type
_entity_poly.pdbx_seq_one_letter_code
_entity_poly.pdbx_strand_id
1 'polypeptide(L)'
;MNKPWKIILVLLGIFAAGGVTGGFVTLKVCRDKIANRPVPEEWEPRHLKKLSDRLALTPEQREQLRPIIRSRMEDLNRLRNQSMGETRVVVEAMQREINEKLTPEQRIKFADMNREMREMRDARERHEREKKAKAGHAKPGPEGAPPAKPPAP
;
A
#
# COMPACT_ATOMS: atom_id res chain seq x y z
N MET A 1 -39.30 -31.15 -24.08
CA MET A 1 -38.00 -31.72 -23.63
C MET A 1 -37.08 -30.58 -23.22
N ASN A 2 -37.12 -30.18 -21.95
CA ASN A 2 -36.26 -29.13 -21.41
C ASN A 2 -34.88 -29.74 -21.21
N LYS A 3 -33.83 -29.21 -21.87
CA LYS A 3 -32.45 -29.72 -21.77
C LYS A 3 -31.66 -28.84 -20.78
N PRO A 4 -31.77 -29.07 -19.45
CA PRO A 4 -31.17 -28.20 -18.42
C PRO A 4 -29.65 -28.10 -18.53
N TRP A 5 -28.98 -29.15 -19.04
CA TRP A 5 -27.55 -29.16 -19.34
C TRP A 5 -27.09 -27.96 -20.20
N LYS A 6 -27.89 -27.54 -21.19
CA LYS A 6 -27.52 -26.42 -22.06
C LYS A 6 -27.57 -25.10 -21.28
N ILE A 7 -28.56 -24.95 -20.42
CA ILE A 7 -28.73 -23.78 -19.55
C ILE A 7 -27.58 -23.71 -18.55
N ILE A 8 -27.19 -24.84 -17.95
CA ILE A 8 -26.05 -24.92 -17.03
C ILE A 8 -24.74 -24.50 -17.71
N LEU A 9 -24.49 -24.95 -18.94
CA LEU A 9 -23.30 -24.55 -19.69
C LEU A 9 -23.27 -23.05 -20.00
N VAL A 10 -24.41 -22.47 -20.38
CA VAL A 10 -24.50 -21.01 -20.63
C VAL A 10 -24.26 -20.23 -19.33
N LEU A 11 -24.86 -20.66 -18.21
CA LEU A 11 -24.66 -20.02 -16.90
C LEU A 11 -23.19 -20.11 -16.44
N LEU A 12 -22.55 -21.28 -16.62
CA LEU A 12 -21.12 -21.45 -16.35
C LEU A 12 -20.27 -20.53 -17.22
N GLY A 13 -20.62 -20.39 -18.51
CA GLY A 13 -19.93 -19.48 -19.43
C GLY A 13 -20.03 -18.01 -19.00
N ILE A 14 -21.24 -17.54 -18.64
CA ILE A 14 -21.45 -16.17 -18.15
C ILE A 14 -20.72 -15.94 -16.83
N PHE A 15 -20.77 -16.91 -15.91
CA PHE A 15 -20.07 -16.84 -14.64
C PHE A 15 -18.55 -16.80 -14.81
N ALA A 16 -18.00 -17.63 -15.68
CA ALA A 16 -16.57 -17.64 -15.99
C ALA A 16 -16.13 -16.31 -16.63
N ALA A 17 -16.91 -15.80 -17.59
CA ALA A 17 -16.65 -14.49 -18.21
C ALA A 17 -16.70 -13.37 -17.16
N GLY A 18 -17.72 -13.35 -16.30
CA GLY A 18 -17.85 -12.38 -15.21
C GLY A 18 -16.70 -12.48 -14.20
N GLY A 19 -16.26 -13.68 -13.84
CA GLY A 19 -15.13 -13.92 -12.95
C GLY A 19 -13.80 -13.44 -13.54
N VAL A 20 -13.56 -13.69 -14.83
CA VAL A 20 -12.36 -13.22 -15.53
C VAL A 20 -12.36 -11.69 -15.63
N THR A 21 -13.47 -11.07 -16.06
CA THR A 21 -13.57 -9.62 -16.18
C THR A 21 -13.49 -8.93 -14.82
N GLY A 22 -14.25 -9.40 -13.83
CA GLY A 22 -14.25 -8.88 -12.47
C GLY A 22 -12.90 -9.04 -11.79
N GLY A 23 -12.24 -10.20 -11.96
CA GLY A 23 -10.88 -10.45 -11.48
C GLY A 23 -9.87 -9.50 -12.12
N PHE A 24 -9.90 -9.35 -13.45
CA PHE A 24 -8.97 -8.47 -14.17
C PHE A 24 -9.13 -6.99 -13.79
N VAL A 25 -10.36 -6.49 -13.70
CA VAL A 25 -10.66 -5.11 -13.29
C VAL A 25 -10.23 -4.87 -11.83
N THR A 26 -10.57 -5.80 -10.93
CA THR A 26 -10.20 -5.70 -9.52
C THR A 26 -8.69 -5.70 -9.35
N LEU A 27 -7.98 -6.62 -10.02
CA LEU A 27 -6.52 -6.68 -9.99
C LEU A 27 -5.90 -5.38 -10.53
N LYS A 28 -6.37 -4.84 -11.65
CA LYS A 28 -5.81 -3.60 -12.22
C LYS A 28 -6.04 -2.39 -11.32
N VAL A 29 -7.28 -2.17 -10.86
CA VAL A 29 -7.65 -0.98 -10.07
C VAL A 29 -7.08 -1.04 -8.65
N CYS A 30 -7.13 -2.20 -7.99
CA CYS A 30 -6.53 -2.35 -6.67
C CYS A 30 -5.00 -2.27 -6.76
N ARG A 31 -4.36 -2.81 -7.80
CA ARG A 31 -2.91 -2.72 -7.99
C ARG A 31 -2.43 -1.28 -8.14
N ASP A 32 -3.13 -0.45 -8.92
CA ASP A 32 -2.75 0.96 -9.10
C ASP A 32 -3.01 1.79 -7.83
N LYS A 33 -4.09 1.51 -7.08
CA LYS A 33 -4.36 2.20 -5.81
C LYS A 33 -3.41 1.79 -4.69
N ILE A 34 -2.95 0.54 -4.67
CA ILE A 34 -2.01 0.03 -3.67
C ILE A 34 -0.58 0.47 -4.01
N ALA A 35 -0.17 0.38 -5.28
CA ALA A 35 1.18 0.76 -5.72
C ALA A 35 1.46 2.26 -5.65
N ASN A 36 0.43 3.11 -5.72
CA ASN A 36 0.57 4.57 -5.64
C ASN A 36 0.41 5.12 -4.21
N ARG A 37 0.49 4.26 -3.17
CA ARG A 37 0.62 4.76 -1.79
C ARG A 37 1.94 5.53 -1.70
N PRO A 38 1.90 6.85 -1.42
CA PRO A 38 3.12 7.63 -1.37
C PRO A 38 4.07 7.04 -0.32
N VAL A 39 5.37 7.11 -0.57
CA VAL A 39 6.38 6.74 0.43
C VAL A 39 6.39 7.75 1.57
N PRO A 40 6.74 7.39 2.82
CA PRO A 40 6.73 8.32 3.95
C PRO A 40 7.44 9.66 3.69
N GLU A 41 8.50 9.63 2.87
CA GLU A 41 9.29 10.81 2.46
C GLU A 41 8.54 11.72 1.45
N GLU A 42 7.60 11.18 0.69
CA GLU A 42 6.73 11.95 -0.22
C GLU A 42 5.44 12.43 0.46
N TRP A 43 5.16 12.02 1.70
CA TRP A 43 3.91 12.38 2.39
C TRP A 43 3.85 13.87 2.70
N GLU A 44 4.93 14.44 3.25
CA GLU A 44 5.03 15.86 3.54
C GLU A 44 4.83 16.73 2.29
N PRO A 45 5.64 16.61 1.21
CA PRO A 45 5.49 17.47 0.04
C PRO A 45 4.15 17.25 -0.66
N ARG A 46 3.60 16.04 -0.66
CA ARG A 46 2.30 15.75 -1.29
C ARG A 46 1.13 16.31 -0.48
N HIS A 47 1.19 16.27 0.86
CA HIS A 47 0.19 16.92 1.71
C HIS A 47 0.26 18.43 1.63
N LEU A 48 1.47 19.00 1.73
CA LEU A 48 1.63 20.44 1.62
C LEU A 48 1.18 20.94 0.24
N LYS A 49 1.50 20.22 -0.85
CA LYS A 49 1.01 20.54 -2.19
C LYS A 49 -0.52 20.51 -2.26
N LYS A 50 -1.15 19.46 -1.74
CA LYS A 50 -2.62 19.35 -1.75
C LYS A 50 -3.30 20.48 -0.97
N LEU A 51 -2.75 20.88 0.17
CA LEU A 51 -3.25 22.01 0.95
C LEU A 51 -3.00 23.33 0.21
N SER A 52 -1.82 23.50 -0.37
CA SER A 52 -1.46 24.67 -1.18
C SER A 52 -2.41 24.88 -2.34
N ASP A 53 -2.69 23.81 -3.10
CA ASP A 53 -3.56 23.86 -4.28
C ASP A 53 -5.02 24.15 -3.91
N ARG A 54 -5.51 23.60 -2.78
CA ARG A 54 -6.92 23.71 -2.38
C ARG A 54 -7.24 24.98 -1.61
N LEU A 55 -6.27 25.51 -0.87
CA LEU A 55 -6.44 26.68 -0.01
C LEU A 55 -5.76 27.93 -0.59
N ALA A 56 -5.12 27.81 -1.76
CA ALA A 56 -4.33 28.87 -2.39
C ALA A 56 -3.31 29.51 -1.42
N LEU A 57 -2.53 28.66 -0.74
CA LEU A 57 -1.59 29.12 0.30
C LEU A 57 -0.51 30.03 -0.28
N THR A 58 -0.22 31.14 0.42
CA THR A 58 0.91 32.03 0.06
C THR A 58 2.26 31.31 0.29
N PRO A 59 3.37 31.80 -0.31
CA PRO A 59 4.71 31.28 0.00
C PRO A 59 5.01 31.25 1.50
N GLU A 60 4.66 32.31 2.22
CA GLU A 60 4.92 32.46 3.66
C GLU A 60 4.11 31.44 4.47
N GLN A 61 2.84 31.24 4.12
CA GLN A 61 1.99 30.23 4.77
C GLN A 61 2.53 28.82 4.54
N ARG A 62 3.07 28.54 3.34
CA ARG A 62 3.68 27.24 3.03
C ARG A 62 4.92 27.00 3.88
N GLU A 63 5.77 28.00 4.06
CA GLU A 63 6.96 27.90 4.91
C GLU A 63 6.60 27.64 6.38
N GLN A 64 5.55 28.29 6.89
CA GLN A 64 5.08 28.10 8.26
C GLN A 64 4.43 26.72 8.47
N LEU A 65 3.69 26.20 7.49
CA LEU A 65 2.99 24.92 7.59
C LEU A 65 3.91 23.71 7.38
N ARG A 66 4.99 23.87 6.61
CA ARG A 66 5.95 22.79 6.32
C ARG A 66 6.46 22.06 7.58
N PRO A 67 7.04 22.73 8.60
CA PRO A 67 7.55 22.05 9.80
C PRO A 67 6.44 21.36 10.60
N ILE A 68 5.22 21.92 10.62
CA ILE A 68 4.07 21.31 11.30
C ILE A 68 3.71 19.99 10.65
N ILE A 69 3.55 19.98 9.32
CA ILE A 69 3.20 18.77 8.57
C ILE A 69 4.29 17.72 8.73
N ARG A 70 5.56 18.11 8.59
CA ARG A 70 6.70 17.19 8.74
C ARG A 70 6.69 16.49 10.10
N SER A 71 6.63 17.26 11.19
CA SER A 71 6.63 16.70 12.56
C SER A 71 5.45 15.75 12.78
N ARG A 72 4.25 16.10 12.31
CA ARG A 72 3.08 15.22 12.45
C ARG A 72 3.16 13.97 11.60
N MET A 73 3.79 14.01 10.43
CA MET A 73 4.03 12.82 9.63
C MET A 73 5.06 11.88 10.27
N GLU A 74 6.09 12.43 10.91
CA GLU A 74 7.05 11.65 11.69
C GLU A 74 6.38 10.96 12.89
N ASP A 75 5.50 11.66 13.61
CA ASP A 75 4.69 11.08 14.70
C ASP A 75 3.80 9.94 14.19
N LEU A 76 3.08 10.13 13.08
CA LEU A 76 2.25 9.09 12.47
C LEU A 76 3.07 7.87 12.04
N ASN A 77 4.26 8.07 11.48
CA ASN A 77 5.13 6.97 11.09
C ASN A 77 5.63 6.19 12.31
N ARG A 78 5.96 6.88 13.41
CA ARG A 78 6.35 6.26 14.68
C ARG A 78 5.22 5.40 15.24
N LEU A 79 4.01 5.95 15.33
CA LEU A 79 2.82 5.23 15.79
C LEU A 79 2.54 4.00 14.92
N ARG A 80 2.64 4.14 13.59
CA ARG A 80 2.49 3.01 12.67
C ARG A 80 3.49 1.89 12.96
N ASN A 81 4.77 2.23 13.12
CA ASN A 81 5.81 1.24 13.37
C ASN A 81 5.63 0.54 14.72
N GLN A 82 5.25 1.28 15.77
CA GLN A 82 4.94 0.71 17.08
C GLN A 82 3.74 -0.24 17.00
N SER A 83 2.63 0.23 16.41
CA SER A 83 1.40 -0.55 16.26
C SER A 83 1.61 -1.83 15.45
N MET A 84 2.53 -1.83 14.48
CA MET A 84 2.86 -3.05 13.72
C MET A 84 3.43 -4.16 14.61
N GLY A 85 4.27 -3.82 15.60
CA GLY A 85 4.81 -4.78 16.56
C GLY A 85 3.73 -5.34 17.48
N GLU A 86 2.93 -4.46 18.05
CA GLU A 86 1.80 -4.83 18.93
C GLU A 86 0.79 -5.72 18.19
N THR A 87 0.44 -5.36 16.94
CA THR A 87 -0.45 -6.15 16.10
C THR A 87 0.09 -7.56 15.87
N ARG A 88 1.41 -7.71 15.65
CA ARG A 88 2.02 -9.03 15.45
C ARG A 88 1.87 -9.90 16.70
N VAL A 89 2.12 -9.34 17.88
CA VAL A 89 1.96 -10.06 19.16
C VAL A 89 0.52 -10.55 19.33
N VAL A 90 -0.47 -9.68 19.07
CA VAL A 90 -1.89 -10.02 19.17
C VAL A 90 -2.27 -11.13 18.19
N VAL A 91 -1.81 -11.03 16.94
CA VAL A 91 -2.10 -12.06 15.92
C VAL A 91 -1.46 -13.41 16.27
N GLU A 92 -0.23 -13.41 16.77
CA GLU A 92 0.45 -14.65 17.20
C GLU A 92 -0.25 -15.29 18.41
N ALA A 93 -0.74 -14.48 19.37
CA ALA A 93 -1.53 -14.98 20.49
C ALA A 93 -2.85 -15.62 20.02
N MET A 94 -3.61 -14.92 19.18
CA MET A 94 -4.84 -15.43 18.58
C MET A 94 -4.59 -16.74 17.82
N GLN A 95 -3.51 -16.84 17.05
CA GLN A 95 -3.16 -18.08 16.33
C GLN A 95 -2.89 -19.24 17.29
N ARG A 96 -2.23 -19.01 18.42
CA ARG A 96 -2.01 -20.06 19.43
C ARG A 96 -3.32 -20.53 20.04
N GLU A 97 -4.17 -19.59 20.46
CA GLU A 97 -5.48 -19.91 21.06
C GLU A 97 -6.38 -20.68 20.11
N ILE A 98 -6.39 -20.33 18.82
CA ILE A 98 -7.11 -21.09 17.79
C ILE A 98 -6.54 -22.51 17.71
N ASN A 99 -5.21 -22.64 17.64
CA ASN A 99 -4.54 -23.94 17.46
C ASN A 99 -4.87 -24.95 18.57
N GLU A 100 -5.08 -24.46 19.80
CA GLU A 100 -5.49 -25.28 20.94
C GLU A 100 -6.87 -25.92 20.75
N LYS A 101 -7.77 -25.28 19.99
CA LYS A 101 -9.14 -25.76 19.75
C LYS A 101 -9.28 -26.65 18.52
N LEU A 102 -8.23 -26.78 17.71
CA LEU A 102 -8.26 -27.55 16.46
C LEU A 102 -7.90 -29.02 16.65
N THR A 103 -8.50 -29.89 15.84
CA THR A 103 -8.07 -31.29 15.72
C THR A 103 -6.69 -31.39 15.05
N PRO A 104 -5.93 -32.48 15.23
CA PRO A 104 -4.61 -32.65 14.62
C PRO A 104 -4.59 -32.38 13.10
N GLU A 105 -5.60 -32.86 12.37
CA GLU A 105 -5.71 -32.68 10.92
C GLU A 105 -5.98 -31.21 10.55
N GLN A 106 -6.82 -30.53 11.34
CA GLN A 106 -7.09 -29.11 11.16
C GLN A 106 -5.88 -28.23 11.46
N ARG A 107 -5.04 -28.62 12.44
CA ARG A 107 -3.80 -27.90 12.77
C ARG A 107 -2.83 -27.86 11.60
N ILE A 108 -2.70 -28.96 10.86
CA ILE A 108 -1.86 -29.03 9.65
C ILE A 108 -2.35 -28.01 8.62
N LYS A 109 -3.65 -28.02 8.33
CA LYS A 109 -4.26 -27.08 7.38
C LYS A 109 -4.13 -25.62 7.84
N PHE A 110 -4.33 -25.35 9.13
CA PHE A 110 -4.21 -24.01 9.68
C PHE A 110 -2.77 -23.48 9.65
N ALA A 111 -1.78 -24.33 9.93
CA ALA A 111 -0.37 -23.99 9.78
C ALA A 111 -0.01 -23.64 8.34
N ASP A 112 -0.58 -24.36 7.37
CA ASP A 112 -0.42 -24.10 5.94
C ASP A 112 -0.99 -22.74 5.53
N MET A 113 -2.24 -22.46 5.90
CA MET A 113 -2.90 -21.17 5.66
C MET A 113 -2.10 -20.01 6.27
N ASN A 114 -1.61 -20.16 7.50
CA ASN A 114 -0.81 -19.13 8.15
C ASN A 114 0.54 -18.92 7.46
N ARG A 115 1.14 -19.97 6.89
CA ARG A 115 2.40 -19.88 6.13
C ARG A 115 2.18 -19.14 4.82
N GLU A 116 1.16 -19.51 4.04
CA GLU A 116 0.81 -18.84 2.79
C GLU A 116 0.56 -17.34 3.00
N MET A 117 -0.18 -16.99 4.05
CA MET A 117 -0.46 -15.59 4.39
C MET A 117 0.81 -14.80 4.73
N ARG A 118 1.77 -15.41 5.44
CA ARG A 118 3.07 -14.79 5.73
C ARG A 118 3.89 -14.59 4.46
N GLU A 119 3.99 -15.62 3.62
CA GLU A 119 4.72 -15.57 2.35
C GLU A 119 4.14 -14.50 1.41
N MET A 120 2.82 -14.41 1.31
CA MET A 120 2.14 -13.39 0.52
C MET A 120 2.44 -11.98 1.05
N ARG A 121 2.43 -11.80 2.36
CA ARG A 121 2.78 -10.52 2.99
C ARG A 121 4.24 -10.15 2.71
N ASP A 122 5.16 -11.07 2.92
CA ASP A 122 6.59 -10.82 2.71
C ASP A 122 6.91 -10.56 1.23
N ALA A 123 6.25 -11.28 0.31
CA ALA A 123 6.37 -11.06 -1.13
C ALA A 123 5.87 -9.66 -1.52
N ARG A 124 4.74 -9.21 -0.95
CA ARG A 124 4.23 -7.84 -1.15
C ARG A 124 5.22 -6.81 -0.59
N GLU A 125 5.74 -7.02 0.62
CA GLU A 125 6.71 -6.10 1.21
C GLU A 125 8.01 -6.03 0.39
N ARG A 126 8.53 -7.16 -0.10
CA ARG A 126 9.70 -7.20 -1.00
C ARG A 126 9.45 -6.44 -2.29
N HIS A 127 8.33 -6.74 -2.96
CA HIS A 127 7.96 -6.06 -4.21
C HIS A 127 7.77 -4.53 -4.01
N GLU A 128 7.19 -4.12 -2.89
CA GLU A 128 7.09 -2.69 -2.53
C GLU A 128 8.48 -2.08 -2.29
N ARG A 129 9.39 -2.76 -1.59
CA ARG A 129 10.77 -2.29 -1.41
C ARG A 129 11.53 -2.17 -2.73
N GLU A 130 11.40 -3.16 -3.62
CA GLU A 130 12.01 -3.14 -4.95
C GLU A 130 11.47 -2.00 -5.81
N LYS A 131 10.16 -1.78 -5.79
CA LYS A 131 9.55 -0.62 -6.48
C LYS A 131 10.10 0.69 -5.96
N LYS A 132 10.22 0.85 -4.64
CA LYS A 132 10.81 2.05 -4.02
C LYS A 132 12.27 2.23 -4.42
N ALA A 133 13.07 1.16 -4.43
CA ALA A 133 14.47 1.21 -4.84
C ALA A 133 14.61 1.64 -6.31
N LYS A 134 13.76 1.11 -7.21
CA LYS A 134 13.73 1.50 -8.63
C LYS A 134 13.24 2.94 -8.84
N ALA A 135 12.22 3.38 -8.08
CA ALA A 135 11.73 4.76 -8.14
C ALA A 135 12.74 5.77 -7.58
N GLY A 136 13.50 5.40 -6.54
CA GLY A 136 14.58 6.20 -5.97
C GLY A 136 15.79 6.35 -6.91
N HIS A 137 16.12 5.30 -7.69
CA HIS A 137 17.15 5.38 -8.73
C HIS A 137 16.74 6.20 -9.98
N ALA A 138 15.45 6.45 -10.17
CA ALA A 138 14.93 7.17 -11.36
C ALA A 138 14.89 8.70 -11.21
N LYS A 139 15.51 9.29 -10.16
CA LYS A 139 15.67 10.75 -10.03
C LYS A 139 17.11 11.15 -9.72
N PRO A 140 17.94 11.45 -10.72
CA PRO A 140 18.78 12.63 -10.64
C PRO A 140 17.84 13.84 -10.84
N GLY A 141 17.59 14.60 -9.78
CA GLY A 141 17.07 15.97 -9.97
C GLY A 141 18.09 16.75 -10.82
N PRO A 142 17.67 17.70 -11.66
CA PRO A 142 18.63 18.52 -12.38
C PRO A 142 19.53 19.21 -11.36
N GLU A 143 20.81 18.93 -11.57
CA GLU A 143 21.99 19.41 -10.90
C GLU A 143 22.01 20.94 -10.81
N GLY A 144 22.73 21.45 -9.82
CA GLY A 144 22.71 22.84 -9.40
C GLY A 144 22.87 23.84 -10.55
N ALA A 145 21.91 24.75 -10.67
CA ALA A 145 22.19 26.03 -11.30
C ALA A 145 23.17 26.80 -10.39
N PRO A 146 24.34 27.24 -10.89
CA PRO A 146 25.24 28.07 -10.09
C PRO A 146 24.56 29.38 -9.70
N PRO A 147 24.82 29.93 -8.51
CA PRO A 147 24.18 31.16 -8.06
C PRO A 147 24.53 32.31 -9.02
N ALA A 148 23.51 33.00 -9.52
CA ALA A 148 23.67 34.23 -10.27
C ALA A 148 24.45 35.24 -9.40
N LYS A 149 25.53 35.80 -9.96
CA LYS A 149 26.35 36.81 -9.28
C LYS A 149 25.47 38.02 -8.89
N PRO A 150 25.70 38.62 -7.70
CA PRO A 150 25.00 39.84 -7.34
C PRO A 150 25.37 40.99 -8.27
N PRO A 151 24.47 41.94 -8.52
CA PRO A 151 24.79 43.14 -9.31
C PRO A 151 25.85 43.96 -8.58
N ALA A 152 26.89 44.37 -9.29
CA ALA A 152 27.87 45.33 -8.81
C ALA A 152 27.25 46.74 -8.69
N PRO A 153 27.76 47.60 -7.78
CA PRO A 153 27.23 48.95 -7.54
C PRO A 153 27.37 49.88 -8.75
#